data_AF-A0A7W5HGK8-F1
#
_entry.id   AF-A0A7W5HGK8-F1
#
_cell.length_a   1.000
_cell.length_b   1.000
_cell.length_c   1.000
_cell.angle_alpha   90.00
_cell.angle_beta   90.00
_cell.angle_gamma   90.00
#
_symmetry.space_group_name_H-M   'P 1'
#
loop_
_entity.id
_entity.type
_entity.pdbx_description
1 polymer ?
#
loop_
_entity_poly.entity_id
_entity_poly.type
_entity_poly.pdbx_seq_one_letter_code
_entity_poly.pdbx_strand_id
1 'polypeptide(L)'
;MFRYVHRPLLAVALLLISGLVVAATRENTLGGPPFRDPSVQGEDYRLVPAVAKDATGKVIPGVTVQRILLKDMEGEWESADEKLPPFKSTLTPDVLARVQLFFASGGGWMVTPRGWKVYAAGFGVDGTSSFLFTAASGPAQGWLSTYDIPACLGCIYDAADMFFPQVHAMREDMVGPTPRPAILPRPKSMTRPDKCTVLLRYDTPDSPPVREAATFDASGDPFWHSIDVAIPDADAALADALMLYYRQQVPRCGTR
;
A
#
# COMPACT_ATOMS: atom_id res chain seq x y z
N MET A 1 62.41 -62.02 22.98
CA MET A 1 61.61 -61.62 21.80
C MET A 1 60.61 -60.57 22.26
N PHE A 2 61.02 -59.30 22.33
CA PHE A 2 60.19 -58.18 22.82
C PHE A 2 59.75 -57.30 21.66
N ARG A 3 58.42 -57.14 21.54
CA ARG A 3 57.73 -56.42 20.45
C ARG A 3 57.78 -54.91 20.69
N TYR A 4 58.26 -54.17 19.70
CA TYR A 4 58.09 -52.71 19.59
C TYR A 4 56.64 -52.41 19.15
N VAL A 5 55.91 -51.61 19.92
CA VAL A 5 54.57 -51.11 19.56
C VAL A 5 54.71 -49.63 19.20
N HIS A 6 54.61 -49.33 17.91
CA HIS A 6 54.50 -47.95 17.43
C HIS A 6 53.11 -47.40 17.74
N ARG A 7 53.05 -46.29 18.49
CA ARG A 7 51.87 -45.43 18.61
C ARG A 7 51.93 -44.36 17.52
N PRO A 8 50.92 -44.21 16.65
CA PRO A 8 50.87 -43.09 15.73
C PRO A 8 50.45 -41.81 16.46
N LEU A 9 51.14 -40.72 16.16
CA LEU A 9 50.75 -39.37 16.57
C LEU A 9 49.39 -39.01 15.95
N LEU A 10 48.44 -38.67 16.81
CA LEU A 10 47.17 -38.05 16.41
C LEU A 10 47.44 -36.60 16.01
N ALA A 11 47.36 -36.29 14.72
CA ALA A 11 47.39 -34.92 14.22
C ALA A 11 46.03 -34.27 14.50
N VAL A 12 46.01 -33.30 15.43
CA VAL A 12 44.84 -32.45 15.69
C VAL A 12 44.77 -31.40 14.59
N ALA A 13 43.88 -31.61 13.62
CA ALA A 13 43.53 -30.60 12.63
C ALA A 13 42.58 -29.57 13.26
N LEU A 14 43.10 -28.37 13.58
CA LEU A 14 42.27 -27.21 13.90
C LEU A 14 41.54 -26.76 12.63
N LEU A 15 40.24 -27.07 12.54
CA LEU A 15 39.33 -26.49 11.57
C LEU A 15 39.05 -25.02 11.96
N LEU A 16 39.70 -24.09 11.27
CA LEU A 16 39.34 -22.67 11.26
C LEU A 16 37.97 -22.54 10.56
N ILE A 17 36.90 -22.49 11.35
CA ILE A 17 35.57 -22.12 10.86
C ILE A 17 35.60 -20.60 10.66
N SER A 18 35.96 -20.16 9.46
CA SER A 18 35.69 -18.81 9.00
C SER A 18 34.18 -18.64 8.87
N GLY A 19 33.57 -18.06 9.91
CA GLY A 19 32.16 -17.69 9.91
C GLY A 19 31.90 -16.63 8.86
N LEU A 20 31.30 -17.04 7.74
CA LEU A 20 30.62 -16.13 6.82
C LEU A 20 29.41 -15.56 7.57
N VAL A 21 29.54 -14.35 8.11
CA VAL A 21 28.39 -13.55 8.51
C VAL A 21 27.67 -13.18 7.24
N VAL A 22 26.68 -13.99 6.85
CA VAL A 22 25.70 -13.57 5.84
C VAL A 22 24.92 -12.44 6.50
N ALA A 23 25.23 -11.19 6.10
CA ALA A 23 24.40 -10.06 6.46
C ALA A 23 23.00 -10.35 5.91
N ALA A 24 22.07 -10.71 6.80
CA ALA A 24 20.69 -10.96 6.42
C ALA A 24 20.14 -9.67 5.82
N THR A 25 19.74 -9.66 4.56
CA THR A 25 19.02 -8.52 3.97
C THR A 25 17.57 -8.60 4.40
N ARG A 26 17.01 -7.49 4.92
CA ARG A 26 15.57 -7.37 5.08
C ARG A 26 14.98 -7.18 3.68
N GLU A 27 14.16 -8.13 3.24
CA GLU A 27 13.44 -8.00 1.97
C GLU A 27 12.10 -7.32 2.27
N ASN A 28 11.94 -6.09 1.78
CA ASN A 28 10.62 -5.47 1.72
C ASN A 28 10.08 -5.69 0.31
N THR A 29 8.88 -6.23 0.23
CA THR A 29 8.23 -6.55 -1.04
C THR A 29 7.26 -5.43 -1.39
N LEU A 30 7.35 -4.92 -2.62
CA LEU A 30 6.34 -4.06 -3.22
C LEU A 30 5.02 -4.84 -3.34
N GLY A 31 3.93 -4.09 -3.43
CA GLY A 31 2.59 -4.65 -3.58
C GLY A 31 2.48 -5.62 -4.75
N GLY A 32 1.71 -6.69 -4.57
CA GLY A 32 1.34 -7.61 -5.64
C GLY A 32 -0.17 -7.70 -5.76
N PRO A 33 -0.69 -8.39 -6.79
CA PRO A 33 -2.11 -8.72 -6.82
C PRO A 33 -2.50 -9.44 -5.52
N PRO A 34 -3.72 -9.22 -5.00
CA PRO A 34 -4.15 -9.92 -3.80
C PRO A 34 -4.14 -11.43 -4.00
N PHE A 35 -3.40 -12.11 -3.12
CA PHE A 35 -3.39 -13.58 -3.02
C PHE A 35 -3.85 -14.08 -1.65
N ARG A 36 -4.20 -13.17 -0.71
CA ARG A 36 -4.72 -13.52 0.62
C ARG A 36 -6.24 -13.52 0.64
N ASP A 37 -6.83 -14.11 1.67
CA ASP A 37 -8.28 -14.27 1.79
C ASP A 37 -9.03 -12.94 1.59
N PRO A 38 -10.00 -12.88 0.66
CA PRO A 38 -10.81 -11.69 0.46
C PRO A 38 -11.66 -11.40 1.68
N SER A 39 -11.90 -10.12 1.96
CA SER A 39 -12.89 -9.73 2.95
C SER A 39 -14.30 -10.18 2.52
N VAL A 40 -15.09 -10.62 3.48
CA VAL A 40 -16.44 -11.12 3.27
C VAL A 40 -17.45 -9.99 3.47
N GLN A 41 -18.16 -9.62 2.39
CA GLN A 41 -19.23 -8.64 2.48
C GLN A 41 -20.35 -9.15 3.40
N GLY A 42 -20.74 -8.33 4.37
CA GLY A 42 -21.71 -8.66 5.42
C GLY A 42 -21.05 -9.07 6.74
N GLU A 43 -19.79 -9.50 6.71
CA GLU A 43 -19.01 -9.89 7.90
C GLU A 43 -17.95 -8.83 8.24
N ASP A 44 -17.09 -8.52 7.27
CA ASP A 44 -15.96 -7.58 7.42
C ASP A 44 -16.33 -6.16 7.01
N TYR A 45 -17.14 -6.02 5.95
CA TYR A 45 -17.61 -4.72 5.45
C TYR A 45 -19.05 -4.82 4.91
N ARG A 46 -19.76 -3.69 4.85
CA ARG A 46 -21.04 -3.56 4.14
C ARG A 46 -20.94 -2.51 3.05
N LEU A 47 -21.64 -2.75 1.94
CA LEU A 47 -21.80 -1.77 0.89
C LEU A 47 -23.22 -1.21 0.94
N VAL A 48 -23.33 0.11 1.04
CA VAL A 48 -24.63 0.79 0.94
C VAL A 48 -24.60 1.80 -0.21
N PRO A 49 -25.66 1.89 -1.04
CA PRO A 49 -25.76 2.91 -2.07
C PRO A 49 -25.64 4.32 -1.47
N ALA A 50 -25.02 5.23 -2.22
CA ALA A 50 -24.87 6.62 -1.80
C ALA A 50 -24.99 7.59 -2.97
N VAL A 51 -24.92 8.89 -2.67
CA VAL A 51 -24.95 9.97 -3.65
C VAL A 51 -23.77 10.89 -3.40
N ALA A 52 -22.86 10.98 -4.35
CA ALA A 52 -21.77 11.96 -4.32
C ALA A 52 -22.27 13.33 -4.76
N LYS A 53 -21.84 14.36 -4.03
CA LYS A 53 -22.10 15.77 -4.35
C LYS A 53 -20.78 16.50 -4.54
N ASP A 54 -20.73 17.43 -5.48
CA ASP A 54 -19.58 18.30 -5.66
C ASP A 54 -19.47 19.36 -4.55
N ALA A 55 -18.44 20.21 -4.62
CA ALA A 55 -18.21 21.29 -3.65
C ALA A 55 -19.36 22.31 -3.55
N THR A 56 -20.23 22.40 -4.56
CA THR A 56 -21.41 23.27 -4.58
C THR A 56 -22.67 22.58 -4.06
N GLY A 57 -22.59 21.29 -3.72
CA GLY A 57 -23.70 20.47 -3.26
C GLY A 57 -24.53 19.84 -4.39
N LYS A 58 -24.11 19.98 -5.66
CA LYS A 58 -24.80 19.39 -6.80
C LYS A 58 -24.42 17.91 -6.95
N VAL A 59 -25.42 17.07 -7.26
CA VAL A 59 -25.21 15.64 -7.52
C VAL A 59 -24.32 15.43 -8.76
N ILE A 60 -23.38 14.50 -8.65
CA ILE A 60 -22.50 14.11 -9.77
C ILE A 60 -23.25 13.08 -10.63
N PRO A 61 -23.64 13.41 -11.88
CA PRO A 61 -24.47 12.53 -12.69
C PRO A 61 -23.67 11.35 -13.25
N GLY A 62 -24.35 10.21 -13.43
CA GLY A 62 -23.82 9.05 -14.19
C GLY A 62 -22.73 8.24 -13.50
N VAL A 63 -22.45 8.51 -12.22
CA VAL A 63 -21.42 7.82 -11.43
C VAL A 63 -22.08 6.98 -10.35
N THR A 64 -21.75 5.68 -10.32
CA THR A 64 -22.16 4.79 -9.23
C THR A 64 -21.38 5.13 -7.97
N VAL A 65 -22.07 5.25 -6.84
CA VAL A 65 -21.47 5.58 -5.55
C VAL A 65 -21.90 4.57 -4.49
N GLN A 66 -20.94 4.02 -3.77
CA GLN A 66 -21.18 3.14 -2.63
C GLN A 66 -20.41 3.65 -1.42
N ARG A 67 -20.97 3.50 -0.22
CA ARG A 67 -20.19 3.59 1.02
C ARG A 67 -19.74 2.20 1.43
N ILE A 68 -18.50 2.11 1.88
CA ILE A 68 -17.96 0.96 2.59
C ILE A 68 -18.14 1.28 4.06
N LEU A 69 -19.05 0.56 4.72
CA LEU A 69 -19.22 0.61 6.16
C LEU A 69 -18.39 -0.49 6.79
N LEU A 70 -17.58 -0.12 7.77
CA LEU A 70 -16.76 -1.04 8.54
C LEU A 70 -17.32 -1.18 9.96
N LYS A 71 -16.82 -2.17 10.70
CA LYS A 71 -17.09 -2.26 12.14
C LYS A 71 -16.08 -1.42 12.91
N ASP A 72 -16.53 -0.81 13.99
CA ASP A 72 -15.64 -0.19 14.99
C ASP A 72 -14.97 -1.25 15.87
N MET A 73 -14.20 -0.79 16.88
CA MET A 73 -13.45 -1.64 17.79
C MET A 73 -14.37 -2.46 18.72
N GLU A 74 -15.62 -2.02 18.89
CA GLU A 74 -16.68 -2.68 19.64
C GLU A 74 -17.45 -3.70 18.77
N GLY A 75 -17.19 -3.73 17.46
CA GLY A 75 -17.82 -4.65 16.52
C GLY A 75 -19.14 -4.13 15.92
N GLU A 76 -19.48 -2.87 16.18
CA GLU A 76 -20.68 -2.21 15.70
C GLU A 76 -20.45 -1.58 14.33
N TRP A 77 -21.48 -1.60 13.48
CA TRP A 77 -21.37 -1.03 12.13
C TRP A 77 -21.38 0.50 12.16
N GLU A 78 -20.50 1.11 11.36
CA GLU A 78 -20.58 2.53 11.04
C GLU A 78 -21.98 2.93 10.55
N SER A 79 -22.41 4.16 10.89
CA SER A 79 -23.71 4.67 10.49
C SER A 79 -23.82 4.91 8.98
N ALA A 80 -24.84 4.34 8.36
CA ALA A 80 -25.14 4.57 6.95
C ALA A 80 -25.67 6.00 6.65
N ASP A 81 -26.18 6.69 7.68
CA ASP A 81 -26.89 7.98 7.54
C ASP A 81 -25.97 9.19 7.69
N GLU A 82 -24.70 8.99 8.03
CA GLU A 82 -23.73 10.08 8.15
C GLU A 82 -23.59 10.84 6.82
N LYS A 83 -23.55 12.17 6.90
CA LYS A 83 -23.44 13.02 5.71
C LYS A 83 -22.07 12.89 5.06
N LEU A 84 -22.04 12.50 3.78
CA LEU A 84 -20.81 12.42 3.02
C LEU A 84 -20.18 13.80 2.77
N PRO A 85 -18.84 13.92 2.90
CA PRO A 85 -18.13 15.13 2.50
C PRO A 85 -18.23 15.32 0.96
N PRO A 86 -18.12 16.56 0.46
CA PRO A 86 -18.12 16.80 -0.98
C PRO A 86 -16.99 16.03 -1.69
N PHE A 87 -17.30 15.43 -2.84
CA PHE A 87 -16.31 14.85 -3.73
C PHE A 87 -15.61 15.98 -4.49
N LYS A 88 -14.36 16.26 -4.13
CA LYS A 88 -13.51 17.26 -4.78
C LYS A 88 -12.56 16.54 -5.72
N SER A 89 -12.72 16.73 -7.01
CA SER A 89 -11.94 16.01 -8.01
C SER A 89 -11.64 16.87 -9.23
N THR A 90 -10.46 16.61 -9.82
CA THR A 90 -10.00 17.21 -11.08
C THR A 90 -10.23 16.28 -12.28
N LEU A 91 -10.92 15.15 -12.07
CA LEU A 91 -11.21 14.19 -13.13
C LEU A 91 -12.11 14.79 -14.21
N THR A 92 -11.77 14.54 -15.47
CA THR A 92 -12.57 14.98 -16.61
C THR A 92 -13.88 14.19 -16.72
N PRO A 93 -14.90 14.72 -17.42
CA PRO A 93 -16.14 13.97 -17.67
C PRO A 93 -15.93 12.59 -18.29
N ASP A 94 -14.97 12.47 -19.22
CA ASP A 94 -14.65 11.20 -19.87
C ASP A 94 -14.08 10.17 -18.90
N VAL A 95 -13.26 10.60 -17.93
CA VAL A 95 -12.77 9.71 -16.87
C VAL A 95 -13.89 9.38 -15.89
N LEU A 96 -14.71 10.35 -15.50
CA LEU A 96 -15.87 10.12 -14.61
C LEU A 96 -16.84 9.08 -15.17
N ALA A 97 -17.05 9.04 -16.49
CA ALA A 97 -17.87 8.03 -17.15
C ALA A 97 -17.29 6.60 -17.02
N ARG A 98 -15.99 6.46 -16.77
CA ARG A 98 -15.27 5.18 -16.72
C ARG A 98 -14.98 4.68 -15.31
N VAL A 99 -15.36 5.43 -14.28
CA VAL A 99 -15.10 5.10 -12.88
C VAL A 99 -16.39 4.92 -12.09
N GLN A 100 -16.22 4.43 -10.87
CA GLN A 100 -17.21 4.47 -9.79
C GLN A 100 -16.52 5.00 -8.52
N LEU A 101 -17.32 5.43 -7.56
CA LEU A 101 -16.84 6.02 -6.32
C LEU A 101 -17.18 5.14 -5.13
N PHE A 102 -16.20 5.03 -4.23
CA PHE A 102 -16.40 4.49 -2.90
C PHE A 102 -16.09 5.56 -1.86
N PHE A 103 -16.77 5.50 -0.73
CA PHE A 103 -16.45 6.31 0.45
C PHE A 103 -16.35 5.43 1.69
N ALA A 104 -15.30 5.61 2.48
CA ALA A 104 -15.15 5.02 3.81
C ALA A 104 -14.73 6.11 4.79
N SER A 105 -15.22 6.12 6.03
CA SER A 105 -14.99 7.26 6.94
C SER A 105 -13.50 7.45 7.27
N GLY A 106 -12.73 6.39 7.44
CA GLY A 106 -11.26 6.45 7.58
C GLY A 106 -10.45 6.39 6.28
N GLY A 107 -11.09 6.17 5.12
CA GLY A 107 -10.41 6.11 3.81
C GLY A 107 -10.69 7.30 2.89
N GLY A 108 -11.71 8.10 3.20
CA GLY A 108 -12.18 9.17 2.34
C GLY A 108 -12.78 8.67 1.02
N TRP A 109 -12.72 9.53 0.00
CA TRP A 109 -13.22 9.24 -1.34
C TRP A 109 -12.20 8.43 -2.16
N MET A 110 -12.61 7.25 -2.61
CA MET A 110 -11.83 6.37 -3.48
C MET A 110 -12.47 6.31 -4.87
N VAL A 111 -11.63 6.34 -5.91
CA VAL A 111 -12.05 6.28 -7.31
C VAL A 111 -11.48 5.02 -7.91
N THR A 112 -12.35 4.15 -8.40
CA THR A 112 -11.95 2.89 -9.03
C THR A 112 -12.53 2.80 -10.44
N PRO A 113 -11.93 2.01 -11.35
CA PRO A 113 -12.58 1.72 -12.61
C PRO A 113 -13.99 1.14 -12.40
N ARG A 114 -14.89 1.44 -13.34
CA ARG A 114 -16.28 0.98 -13.30
C ARG A 114 -16.35 -0.55 -13.34
N GLY A 115 -17.23 -1.12 -12.53
CA GLY A 115 -17.44 -2.56 -12.40
C GLY A 115 -16.47 -3.26 -11.45
N TRP A 116 -15.47 -2.56 -10.91
CA TRP A 116 -14.57 -3.13 -9.91
C TRP A 116 -15.27 -3.32 -8.57
N LYS A 117 -14.79 -4.30 -7.80
CA LYS A 117 -15.38 -4.72 -6.53
C LYS A 117 -14.37 -4.55 -5.40
N VAL A 118 -14.89 -4.30 -4.19
CA VAL A 118 -14.10 -4.40 -2.97
C VAL A 118 -13.63 -5.84 -2.82
N TYR A 119 -12.33 -6.02 -2.70
CA TYR A 119 -11.69 -7.31 -2.41
C TYR A 119 -11.32 -7.38 -0.93
N ALA A 120 -10.76 -6.30 -0.38
CA ALA A 120 -10.49 -6.18 1.04
C ALA A 120 -10.75 -4.74 1.50
N ALA A 121 -11.24 -4.59 2.72
CA ALA A 121 -11.45 -3.30 3.36
C ALA A 121 -11.35 -3.46 4.87
N GLY A 122 -10.61 -2.56 5.54
CA GLY A 122 -10.53 -2.60 6.98
C GLY A 122 -9.68 -1.51 7.60
N PHE A 123 -9.82 -1.40 8.92
CA PHE A 123 -8.95 -0.58 9.77
C PHE A 123 -8.09 -1.48 10.66
N GLY A 124 -6.81 -1.14 10.76
CA GLY A 124 -5.92 -1.65 11.79
C GLY A 124 -6.21 -0.98 13.13
N VAL A 125 -5.81 -1.65 14.21
CA VAL A 125 -5.96 -1.16 15.59
C VAL A 125 -5.22 0.14 15.86
N ASP A 126 -4.28 0.50 14.99
CA ASP A 126 -3.44 1.69 15.02
C ASP A 126 -3.99 2.83 14.14
N GLY A 127 -5.23 2.70 13.67
CA GLY A 127 -5.87 3.64 12.75
C GLY A 127 -5.41 3.50 11.31
N THR A 128 -4.58 2.50 11.00
CA THR A 128 -4.18 2.19 9.63
C THR A 128 -5.43 1.86 8.80
N SER A 129 -5.56 2.40 7.59
CA SER A 129 -6.64 2.03 6.68
C SER A 129 -6.09 1.32 5.45
N SER A 130 -6.80 0.27 5.02
CA SER A 130 -6.45 -0.50 3.84
C SER A 130 -7.69 -0.82 3.03
N PHE A 131 -7.67 -0.46 1.75
CA PHE A 131 -8.75 -0.76 0.81
C PHE A 131 -8.15 -1.30 -0.47
N LEU A 132 -8.68 -2.44 -0.91
CA LEU A 132 -8.25 -3.14 -2.10
C LEU A 132 -9.43 -3.43 -2.98
N PHE A 133 -9.29 -3.09 -4.25
CA PHE A 133 -10.30 -3.29 -5.28
C PHE A 133 -9.74 -4.15 -6.39
N THR A 134 -10.59 -4.97 -7.00
CA THR A 134 -10.20 -5.82 -8.13
C THR A 134 -11.17 -5.69 -9.28
N ALA A 135 -10.67 -5.93 -10.50
CA ALA A 135 -11.51 -6.08 -11.67
C ALA A 135 -12.54 -7.20 -11.44
N ALA A 136 -13.72 -7.08 -12.05
CA ALA A 136 -14.79 -8.07 -11.91
C ALA A 136 -14.38 -9.49 -12.31
N SER A 137 -13.43 -9.61 -13.24
CA SER A 137 -12.82 -10.85 -13.73
C SER A 137 -11.65 -11.36 -12.88
N GLY A 138 -11.32 -10.68 -11.77
CA GLY A 138 -10.28 -11.08 -10.83
C GLY A 138 -9.02 -10.18 -10.87
N PRO A 139 -8.15 -10.31 -9.84
CA PRO A 139 -6.99 -9.44 -9.65
C PRO A 139 -5.95 -9.52 -10.77
N ALA A 140 -5.85 -10.65 -11.48
CA ALA A 140 -4.97 -10.79 -12.63
C ALA A 140 -5.34 -9.88 -13.81
N GLN A 141 -6.57 -9.34 -13.83
CA GLN A 141 -7.03 -8.38 -14.85
C GLN A 141 -6.94 -6.93 -14.37
N GLY A 142 -6.64 -6.71 -13.10
CA GLY A 142 -6.42 -5.40 -12.52
C GLY A 142 -6.82 -5.32 -11.05
N TRP A 143 -6.09 -4.48 -10.33
CA TRP A 143 -6.34 -4.18 -8.92
C TRP A 143 -5.85 -2.78 -8.55
N LEU A 144 -6.40 -2.26 -7.45
CA LEU A 144 -6.07 -0.94 -6.90
C LEU A 144 -6.05 -1.05 -5.39
N SER A 145 -4.95 -0.66 -4.77
CA SER A 145 -4.76 -0.72 -3.32
C SER A 145 -4.47 0.68 -2.78
N THR A 146 -5.18 1.11 -1.74
CA THR A 146 -4.82 2.28 -0.93
C THR A 146 -4.43 1.80 0.46
N TYR A 147 -3.34 2.33 1.01
CA TYR A 147 -2.87 2.02 2.34
C TYR A 147 -2.38 3.28 3.05
N ASP A 148 -2.92 3.57 4.23
CA ASP A 148 -2.65 4.79 4.98
C ASP A 148 -2.31 4.43 6.44
N ILE A 149 -1.17 4.92 6.95
CA ILE A 149 -0.77 4.78 8.35
C ILE A 149 -0.67 6.20 8.94
N PRO A 150 -1.66 6.64 9.74
CA PRO A 150 -1.73 8.03 10.18
C PRO A 150 -0.93 8.33 11.46
N ALA A 151 -0.54 7.33 12.25
CA ALA A 151 0.01 7.58 13.59
C ALA A 151 1.04 6.56 14.12
N CYS A 152 1.01 5.28 13.73
CA CYS A 152 1.98 4.29 14.24
C CYS A 152 3.40 4.58 13.72
N LEU A 153 4.22 5.33 14.47
CA LEU A 153 5.56 5.76 14.03
C LEU A 153 6.45 4.59 13.58
N GLY A 154 6.45 3.48 14.34
CA GLY A 154 7.18 2.27 13.95
C GLY A 154 6.70 1.71 12.62
N CYS A 155 5.38 1.61 12.42
CA CYS A 155 4.76 1.14 11.19
C CYS A 155 5.02 2.09 10.00
N ILE A 156 4.95 3.41 10.24
CA ILE A 156 5.26 4.45 9.24
C ILE A 156 6.70 4.29 8.77
N TYR A 157 7.66 4.20 9.70
CA TYR A 157 9.06 4.05 9.36
C TYR A 157 9.33 2.72 8.68
N ASP A 158 8.71 1.62 9.15
CA ASP A 158 8.81 0.32 8.49
C ASP A 158 8.32 0.34 7.03
N ALA A 159 7.19 1.00 6.76
CA ALA A 159 6.63 1.13 5.42
C ALA A 159 7.49 2.05 4.52
N ALA A 160 7.99 3.15 5.09
CA ALA A 160 8.74 4.17 4.35
C ALA A 160 10.23 3.84 4.14
N ASP A 161 10.83 2.97 4.96
CA ASP A 161 12.26 2.66 4.99
C ASP A 161 12.81 2.27 3.60
N MET A 162 12.06 1.45 2.85
CA MET A 162 12.50 1.01 1.52
C MET A 162 12.48 2.13 0.48
N PHE A 163 11.67 3.17 0.69
CA PHE A 163 11.47 4.23 -0.28
C PHE A 163 12.22 5.51 0.03
N PHE A 164 12.56 5.77 1.29
CA PHE A 164 13.11 7.05 1.73
C PHE A 164 14.40 6.81 2.51
N PRO A 165 15.58 7.00 1.90
CA PRO A 165 16.85 6.66 2.54
C PRO A 165 17.07 7.31 3.92
N GLN A 166 16.49 8.49 4.16
CA GLN A 166 16.55 9.16 5.45
C GLN A 166 15.75 8.45 6.56
N VAL A 167 14.71 7.70 6.20
CA VAL A 167 13.86 6.98 7.15
C VAL A 167 14.62 5.83 7.80
N HIS A 168 15.58 5.24 7.10
CA HIS A 168 16.38 4.15 7.66
C HIS A 168 17.06 4.54 8.97
N ALA A 169 17.69 5.72 9.00
CA ALA A 169 18.31 6.24 10.22
C ALA A 169 17.28 6.50 11.33
N MET A 170 16.13 7.11 10.99
CA MET A 170 15.04 7.35 11.94
C MET A 170 14.51 6.05 12.55
N ARG A 171 14.48 4.99 11.75
CA ARG A 171 14.09 3.65 12.19
C ARG A 171 15.16 3.04 13.08
N GLU A 172 16.43 3.09 12.71
CA GLU A 172 17.54 2.57 13.52
C GLU A 172 17.62 3.25 14.90
N ASP A 173 17.33 4.55 14.97
CA ASP A 173 17.25 5.29 16.24
C ASP A 173 16.15 4.73 17.16
N MET A 174 15.10 4.12 16.60
CA MET A 174 13.97 3.57 17.35
C MET A 174 14.16 2.10 17.74
N VAL A 175 14.68 1.26 16.83
CA VAL A 175 14.73 -0.20 17.01
C VAL A 175 16.14 -0.78 17.05
N GLY A 176 17.17 0.07 16.95
CA GLY A 176 18.57 -0.33 16.83
C GLY A 176 18.99 -0.65 15.39
N PRO A 177 20.27 -1.01 15.19
CA PRO A 177 20.83 -1.25 13.85
C PRO A 177 20.09 -2.35 13.11
N THR A 178 19.78 -2.12 11.83
CA THR A 178 19.11 -3.12 11.00
C THR A 178 19.64 -3.15 9.59
N PRO A 179 19.50 -4.28 8.88
CA PRO A 179 19.86 -4.33 7.47
C PRO A 179 19.04 -3.35 6.64
N ARG A 180 19.68 -2.66 5.70
CA ARG A 180 18.96 -1.83 4.73
C ARG A 180 17.99 -2.67 3.91
N PRO A 181 16.75 -2.21 3.73
CA PRO A 181 15.78 -2.94 2.93
C PRO A 181 16.17 -2.92 1.45
N ALA A 182 16.01 -4.07 0.80
CA ALA A 182 15.97 -4.14 -0.66
C ALA A 182 14.53 -3.94 -1.14
N ILE A 183 14.33 -3.20 -2.24
CA ILE A 183 13.04 -3.07 -2.91
C ILE A 183 12.89 -4.21 -3.92
N LEU A 184 11.94 -5.11 -3.68
CA LEU A 184 11.64 -6.25 -4.57
C LEU A 184 10.16 -6.31 -4.96
N PRO A 185 9.79 -6.59 -6.22
CA PRO A 185 10.68 -6.68 -7.39
C PRO A 185 11.38 -5.35 -7.65
N ARG A 186 12.52 -5.42 -8.37
CA ARG A 186 13.27 -4.20 -8.72
C ARG A 186 12.38 -3.30 -9.59
N PRO A 187 12.15 -2.02 -9.22
CA PRO A 187 11.37 -1.11 -10.04
C PRO A 187 11.98 -0.92 -11.43
N LYS A 188 11.14 -0.90 -12.46
CA LYS A 188 11.51 -0.47 -13.82
C LYS A 188 11.84 1.02 -13.86
N SER A 189 11.12 1.81 -13.08
CA SER A 189 11.38 3.24 -12.91
C SER A 189 11.04 3.68 -11.49
N MET A 190 11.81 4.63 -10.97
CA MET A 190 11.55 5.29 -9.69
C MET A 190 11.89 6.77 -9.84
N THR A 191 10.96 7.65 -9.49
CA THR A 191 11.15 9.11 -9.57
C THR A 191 10.65 9.79 -8.30
N ARG A 192 11.17 10.98 -8.01
CA ARG A 192 10.80 11.78 -6.83
C ARG A 192 10.38 13.18 -7.28
N PRO A 193 9.06 13.45 -7.41
CA PRO A 193 8.60 14.79 -7.77
C PRO A 193 8.89 15.83 -6.67
N ASP A 194 9.06 15.38 -5.42
CA ASP A 194 9.44 16.20 -4.27
C ASP A 194 10.13 15.32 -3.20
N LYS A 195 10.40 15.88 -2.00
CA LYS A 195 11.10 15.18 -0.92
C LYS A 195 10.24 14.15 -0.17
N CYS A 196 8.91 14.22 -0.27
CA CYS A 196 7.97 13.38 0.45
C CYS A 196 7.35 12.29 -0.42
N THR A 197 7.36 12.42 -1.75
CA THR A 197 6.71 11.47 -2.65
C THR A 197 7.74 10.71 -3.51
N VAL A 198 7.51 9.41 -3.67
CA VAL A 198 8.17 8.57 -4.68
C VAL A 198 7.12 7.99 -5.62
N LEU A 199 7.44 7.90 -6.91
CA LEU A 199 6.61 7.25 -7.92
C LEU A 199 7.36 6.07 -8.50
N LEU A 200 6.75 4.90 -8.52
CA LEU A 200 7.35 3.67 -9.04
C LEU A 200 6.54 3.09 -10.20
N ARG A 201 7.24 2.35 -11.07
CA ARG A 201 6.63 1.38 -11.97
C ARG A 201 7.38 0.07 -11.87
N TYR A 202 6.65 -1.03 -11.80
CA TYR A 202 7.22 -2.36 -11.67
C TYR A 202 6.25 -3.41 -12.22
N ASP A 203 6.77 -4.62 -12.44
CA ASP A 203 5.96 -5.76 -12.84
C ASP A 203 5.88 -6.75 -11.68
N THR A 204 4.76 -7.42 -11.57
CA THR A 204 4.59 -8.59 -10.69
C THR A 204 4.06 -9.77 -11.52
N PRO A 205 4.36 -11.01 -11.12
CA PRO A 205 3.76 -12.19 -11.74
C PRO A 205 2.23 -12.11 -11.71
N ASP A 206 1.60 -12.56 -12.79
CA ASP A 206 0.13 -12.67 -12.91
C ASP A 206 -0.62 -11.35 -12.68
N SER A 207 -0.01 -10.22 -13.06
CA SER A 207 -0.60 -8.89 -12.92
C SER A 207 -0.30 -7.96 -14.08
N PRO A 208 -1.18 -6.99 -14.39
CA PRO A 208 -0.80 -5.85 -15.23
C PRO A 208 0.36 -5.04 -14.61
N PRO A 209 1.06 -4.21 -15.40
CA PRO A 209 2.10 -3.33 -14.88
C PRO A 209 1.56 -2.42 -13.78
N VAL A 210 2.29 -2.35 -12.67
CA VAL A 210 1.90 -1.57 -11.49
C VAL A 210 2.48 -0.17 -11.57
N ARG A 211 1.64 0.83 -11.26
CA ARG A 211 2.06 2.21 -10.96
C ARG A 211 1.81 2.43 -9.47
N GLU A 212 2.84 2.88 -8.76
CA GLU A 212 2.73 3.17 -7.33
C GLU A 212 3.12 4.62 -7.05
N ALA A 213 2.43 5.23 -6.09
CA ALA A 213 2.85 6.47 -5.46
C ALA A 213 2.86 6.26 -3.96
N ALA A 214 4.01 6.52 -3.35
CA ALA A 214 4.20 6.40 -1.91
C ALA A 214 4.61 7.77 -1.36
N THR A 215 4.00 8.19 -0.27
CA THR A 215 4.21 9.49 0.36
C THR A 215 4.50 9.32 1.85
N PHE A 216 5.60 9.93 2.28
CA PHE A 216 6.03 10.01 3.66
C PHE A 216 6.30 11.47 4.00
N ASP A 217 5.72 11.95 5.08
CA ASP A 217 6.07 13.24 5.67
C ASP A 217 6.28 13.07 7.17
N ALA A 218 7.29 13.75 7.69
CA ALA A 218 7.66 13.77 9.11
C ALA A 218 7.94 15.21 9.61
N SER A 219 7.59 16.25 8.86
CA SER A 219 7.79 17.64 9.31
C SER A 219 6.74 18.13 10.31
N GLY A 220 5.64 17.39 10.47
CA GLY A 220 4.59 17.61 11.46
C GLY A 220 4.20 16.28 12.09
N ASP A 221 2.90 16.00 12.22
CA ASP A 221 2.41 14.67 12.60
C ASP A 221 2.75 13.67 11.49
N PRO A 222 3.68 12.72 11.72
CA PRO A 222 4.18 11.87 10.66
C PRO A 222 3.10 10.95 10.10
N PHE A 223 3.13 10.70 8.79
CA PHE A 223 2.22 9.77 8.15
C PHE A 223 2.89 9.01 7.01
N TRP A 224 2.30 7.87 6.68
CA TRP A 224 2.59 7.10 5.47
C TRP A 224 1.32 6.93 4.65
N HIS A 225 1.42 7.13 3.34
CA HIS A 225 0.35 6.82 2.41
C HIS A 225 0.91 6.17 1.14
N SER A 226 0.30 5.09 0.68
CA SER A 226 0.63 4.48 -0.61
C SER A 226 -0.63 4.15 -1.41
N ILE A 227 -0.52 4.32 -2.72
CA ILE A 227 -1.50 3.89 -3.71
C ILE A 227 -0.81 3.07 -4.79
N ASP A 228 -1.33 1.87 -5.03
CA ASP A 228 -0.94 0.99 -6.12
C ASP A 228 -2.08 0.87 -7.12
N VAL A 229 -1.77 0.99 -8.41
CA VAL A 229 -2.72 0.81 -9.50
C VAL A 229 -2.12 -0.12 -10.55
N ALA A 230 -2.71 -1.31 -10.66
CA ALA A 230 -2.42 -2.27 -11.71
C ALA A 230 -3.59 -2.33 -12.69
N ILE A 231 -3.42 -1.74 -13.85
CA ILE A 231 -4.43 -1.67 -14.92
C ILE A 231 -3.72 -2.03 -16.24
N PRO A 232 -4.37 -2.80 -17.14
CA PRO A 232 -3.80 -3.14 -18.45
C PRO A 232 -3.32 -1.90 -19.22
N ASP A 233 -2.23 -2.02 -19.98
CA ASP A 233 -1.66 -0.88 -20.72
C ASP A 233 -2.61 -0.27 -21.75
N ALA A 234 -3.59 -1.04 -22.25
CA ALA A 234 -4.68 -0.52 -23.09
C ALA A 234 -5.48 0.61 -22.40
N ASP A 235 -5.46 0.66 -21.06
CA ASP A 235 -6.13 1.64 -20.22
C ASP A 235 -5.14 2.55 -19.47
N ALA A 236 -3.92 2.72 -19.98
CA ALA A 236 -2.88 3.54 -19.36
C ALA A 236 -3.33 4.96 -18.99
N ALA A 237 -4.14 5.61 -19.84
CA ALA A 237 -4.67 6.95 -19.57
C ALA A 237 -5.60 6.99 -18.36
N LEU A 238 -6.39 5.92 -18.14
CA LEU A 238 -7.22 5.80 -16.94
C LEU A 238 -6.34 5.61 -15.71
N ALA A 239 -5.33 4.74 -15.79
CA ALA A 239 -4.39 4.53 -14.70
C ALA A 239 -3.69 5.83 -14.29
N ASP A 240 -3.21 6.62 -15.27
CA ASP A 240 -2.54 7.89 -15.00
C ASP A 240 -3.49 8.93 -14.36
N ALA A 241 -4.77 8.95 -14.78
CA ALA A 241 -5.79 9.81 -14.18
C ALA A 241 -6.10 9.42 -12.71
N LEU A 242 -6.17 8.12 -12.41
CA LEU A 242 -6.34 7.63 -11.04
C LEU A 242 -5.13 8.00 -10.17
N MET A 243 -3.91 7.76 -10.67
CA MET A 243 -2.69 8.16 -9.96
C MET A 243 -2.65 9.65 -9.66
N LEU A 244 -3.06 10.49 -10.62
CA LEU A 244 -3.14 11.94 -10.40
C LEU A 244 -4.20 12.30 -9.34
N TYR A 245 -5.38 11.69 -9.40
CA TYR A 245 -6.43 11.90 -8.40
C TYR A 245 -5.95 11.59 -6.98
N TYR A 246 -5.37 10.40 -6.75
CA TYR A 246 -4.95 9.98 -5.41
C TYR A 246 -3.82 10.84 -4.86
N ARG A 247 -2.84 11.20 -5.70
CA ARG A 247 -1.76 12.11 -5.30
C ARG A 247 -2.25 13.49 -4.86
N GLN A 248 -3.42 13.94 -5.35
CA GLN A 248 -4.01 15.21 -4.93
C GLN A 248 -4.79 15.11 -3.61
N GLN A 249 -5.13 13.90 -3.16
CA GLN A 249 -5.83 13.69 -1.88
C GLN A 249 -4.86 13.65 -0.69
N VAL A 250 -3.58 13.33 -0.93
CA VAL A 250 -2.55 13.32 0.11
C VAL A 250 -2.10 14.76 0.42
N PRO A 251 -1.91 15.13 1.70
CA PRO A 251 -1.36 16.43 2.06
C PRO A 251 -0.06 16.73 1.32
N ARG A 252 0.15 17.99 0.95
CA ARG A 252 1.43 18.39 0.35
C ARG A 252 2.52 18.30 1.40
N CYS A 253 3.70 17.93 0.95
CA CYS A 253 4.90 17.89 1.75
C CYS A 253 5.10 19.20 2.55
N GLY A 254 5.15 19.13 3.88
CA GLY A 254 5.32 20.27 4.77
C GLY A 254 4.07 21.10 5.06
N THR A 255 2.86 20.57 4.82
CA THR A 255 1.60 21.33 4.98
C THR A 255 0.63 20.81 6.05
N ARG A 256 1.04 19.83 6.84
CA ARG A 256 0.31 19.42 8.06
C ARG A 256 0.85 20.15 9.28
#